data_AF-A0A5B0Q9Y4-F1
#
_entry.id   AF-A0A5B0Q9Y4-F1
#
_cell.length_a   1.000
_cell.length_b   1.000
_cell.length_c   1.000
_cell.angle_alpha   90.00
_cell.angle_beta   90.00
_cell.angle_gamma   90.00
#
_symmetry.space_group_name_H-M   'P 1'
#
loop_
_entity.id
_entity.type
_entity.pdbx_description
1 polymer ?
#
loop_
_entity_poly.entity_id
_entity_poly.type
_entity_poly.pdbx_seq_one_letter_code
_entity_poly.pdbx_strand_id
1 'polypeptide(L)' 'MIPHKLEPSRSCMIGDRLDTDIAFGINGSLSTLLVLTGVITRADISQPQAK' A
#
# COMPACT_ATOMS: atom_id res chain seq x y z
N MET A 1 16.63 -5.67 -21.80
CA MET A 1 16.12 -5.43 -20.43
C MET A 1 15.90 -6.80 -19.82
N ILE A 2 16.67 -7.20 -18.81
CA ILE A 2 16.46 -8.49 -18.14
C ILE A 2 15.31 -8.27 -17.15
N PRO A 3 14.15 -8.93 -17.31
CA PRO A 3 13.08 -8.79 -16.35
C PRO A 3 13.55 -9.34 -15.01
N HIS A 4 13.53 -8.50 -13.97
CA HIS A 4 13.67 -9.00 -12.61
C HIS A 4 12.47 -9.90 -12.33
N LYS A 5 12.72 -11.20 -12.09
CA LYS A 5 11.70 -12.16 -11.68
C LYS A 5 11.28 -11.86 -10.24
N LEU A 6 10.36 -10.91 -10.08
CA LEU A 6 9.73 -10.58 -8.81
C LEU A 6 8.42 -11.36 -8.70
N GLU A 7 8.29 -12.13 -7.62
CA GLU A 7 7.07 -12.90 -7.33
C GLU A 7 6.14 -12.02 -6.47
N PRO A 8 4.94 -11.66 -6.94
CA PRO A 8 4.00 -10.80 -6.18
C PRO A 8 3.65 -11.37 -4.80
N SER A 9 3.53 -12.70 -4.70
CA SER A 9 3.25 -13.43 -3.46
C SER A 9 4.35 -13.30 -2.39
N ARG A 10 5.55 -12.87 -2.79
CA ARG A 10 6.71 -12.65 -1.91
C ARG A 10 7.08 -11.17 -1.82
N SER A 11 6.23 -10.29 -2.34
CA SER A 11 6.45 -8.85 -2.42
C SER A 11 5.39 -8.10 -1.61
N CYS A 12 5.77 -6.96 -1.05
CA CYS A 12 4.90 -6.12 -0.24
C CYS A 12 5.04 -4.66 -0.65
N MET A 13 3.91 -3.99 -0.91
CA MET A 13 3.85 -2.56 -1.16
C MET A 13 3.77 -1.82 0.18
N ILE A 14 4.73 -0.92 0.42
CA ILE A 14 4.81 -0.11 1.63
C ILE A 14 4.59 1.34 1.25
N GLY A 15 3.66 2.01 1.91
CA GLY A 15 3.37 3.42 1.63
C GLY A 15 2.50 4.06 2.69
N ASP A 16 2.25 5.36 2.52
CA ASP A 16 1.57 6.20 3.50
C ASP A 16 0.20 6.71 3.03
N ARG A 17 -0.21 6.38 1.79
CA ARG A 17 -1.49 6.80 1.21
C ARG A 17 -2.36 5.64 0.76
N LEU A 18 -3.65 5.72 1.03
CA LEU A 18 -4.62 4.67 0.69
C LEU A 18 -4.95 4.63 -0.82
N ASP A 19 -5.12 5.80 -1.42
CA ASP A 19 -5.56 5.99 -2.80
C ASP A 19 -4.48 5.74 -3.86
N THR A 20 -3.21 5.80 -3.46
CA THR A 20 -2.06 5.50 -4.32
C THR A 20 -1.38 4.20 -3.94
N ASP A 21 -0.71 4.15 -2.78
CA ASP A 21 0.22 3.07 -2.47
C ASP A 21 -0.54 1.77 -2.19
N ILE A 22 -1.54 1.85 -1.31
CA ILE A 22 -2.33 0.68 -0.92
C ILE A 22 -3.21 0.23 -2.09
N ALA A 23 -3.86 1.17 -2.79
CA ALA A 23 -4.62 0.87 -4.00
C ALA A 23 -3.74 0.21 -5.09
N PHE A 24 -2.52 0.70 -5.31
CA PHE A 24 -1.58 0.09 -6.25
C PHE A 24 -1.20 -1.33 -5.82
N GLY A 25 -0.88 -1.53 -4.53
CA GLY A 25 -0.53 -2.85 -4.00
C GLY A 25 -1.66 -3.86 -4.16
N ILE A 26 -2.89 -3.48 -3.81
CA ILE A 26 -4.09 -4.32 -3.98
C ILE A 26 -4.32 -4.65 -5.46
N ASN A 27 -4.31 -3.64 -6.34
CA ASN A 27 -4.52 -3.84 -7.78
C ASN A 27 -3.41 -4.68 -8.42
N GLY A 28 -2.18 -4.60 -7.89
CA GLY A 28 -1.03 -5.38 -8.29
C GLY A 28 -0.94 -6.78 -7.65
N SER A 29 -1.93 -7.19 -6.86
CA SER A 29 -1.92 -8.46 -6.10
C SER A 29 -0.70 -8.61 -5.17
N LEU A 30 -0.27 -7.51 -4.57
CA LEU A 30 0.79 -7.45 -3.56
C LEU A 30 0.15 -7.45 -2.17
N SER A 31 0.89 -7.97 -1.18
CA SER A 31 0.61 -7.60 0.21
C SER A 31 0.83 -6.10 0.39
N THR A 32 0.12 -5.46 1.32
CA THR A 32 0.25 -4.01 1.57
C THR A 32 0.52 -3.71 3.03
N LEU A 33 1.40 -2.74 3.30
CA LEU A 33 1.70 -2.24 4.64
C LEU A 33 1.61 -0.72 4.65
N LEU A 34 0.61 -0.19 5.37
CA LEU A 34 0.41 1.23 5.56
C LEU A 34 1.29 1.73 6.72
N VAL A 35 2.16 2.71 6.44
CA VAL A 35 2.95 3.40 7.47
C VAL A 35 2.30 4.72 7.85
N LEU A 36 2.37 5.08 9.13
CA LEU A 36 1.71 6.27 9.69
C LEU A 36 2.67 7.44 9.93
N THR A 37 3.81 7.41 9.24
CA THR A 37 4.86 8.43 9.30
C THR A 37 4.75 9.45 8.18
N GLY A 38 3.83 9.25 7.23
CA GLY A 38 3.58 10.13 6.11
C GLY A 38 2.24 10.84 6.22
N VAL A 39 1.45 10.76 5.16
CA VAL A 39 0.22 11.53 4.97
C VAL A 39 -0.92 10.98 5.80
N ILE A 40 -1.13 9.66 5.80
CA ILE A 40 -2.13 9.05 6.66
C ILE A 40 -1.60 8.96 8.08
N THR A 41 -2.39 9.48 9.02
CA THR A 41 -2.12 9.45 10.45
C THR A 41 -3.03 8.44 11.16
N ARG A 42 -2.76 8.19 12.44
CA ARG A 42 -3.62 7.34 13.28
C ARG A 42 -5.06 7.87 13.38
N ALA A 43 -5.26 9.19 13.30
CA ALA A 43 -6.59 9.78 13.40
C ALA A 43 -7.47 9.44 12.18
N ASP A 44 -6.87 9.35 11.00
CA ASP A 44 -7.58 9.08 9.74
C ASP A 44 -8.12 7.65 9.67
N ILE A 45 -7.44 6.69 10.32
CA ILE A 45 -7.84 5.26 10.36
C ILE A 45 -9.11 5.03 11.20
N SER A 46 -9.41 5.94 12.13
CA SER A 46 -10.59 5.82 13.01
C SER A 46 -11.90 6.22 12.32
N GLN A 47 -11.85 6.74 11.09
CA GLN A 47 -13.02 7.19 10.35
C GLN A 47 -13.58 6.03 9.51
N PRO A 48 -14.85 5.60 9.71
CA PRO A 48 -15.46 4.49 8.96
C PRO A 48 -15.58 4.74 7.45
N GLN A 49 -15.34 5.98 6.99
CA GLN A 49 -15.30 6.35 5.58
C GLN A 49 -14.12 7.30 5.34
N ALA A 50 -12.93 6.74 5.15
CA ALA A 50 -11.97 7.37 4.27
C ALA A 50 -12.55 7.27 2.85
N LYS A 51 -13.07 8.41 2.35
CA LYS A 51 -13.46 8.55 0.94
C LYS A 51 -12.23 8.59 0.05
#